data_AF-A0A1Q9PR68-F1
#
_entry.id   AF-A0A1Q9PR68-F1
#
_cell.length_a   1.000
_cell.length_b   1.000
_cell.length_c   1.000
_cell.angle_alpha   90.00
_cell.angle_beta   90.00
_cell.angle_gamma   90.00
#
_symmetry.space_group_name_H-M   'P 1'
#
loop_
_entity.id
_entity.type
_entity.pdbx_description
1 polymer ?
#
loop_
_entity_poly.entity_id
_entity_poly.type
_entity_poly.pdbx_seq_one_letter_code
_entity_poly.pdbx_strand_id
1 'polypeptide(L)' 'MGGKKKKDSRDGGKYKLSSMQEVSYQREFKMADRAGGFADKKTRL' A
#
# COMPACT_ATOMS: atom_id res chain seq x y z
N MET A 1 -16.67 21.60 -17.16
CA MET A 1 -17.01 20.70 -16.03
C MET A 1 -15.92 20.85 -14.99
N GLY A 2 -16.25 21.48 -13.86
CA GLY A 2 -15.31 22.17 -12.98
C GLY A 2 -14.28 21.29 -12.29
N GLY A 3 -13.04 21.79 -12.28
CA GLY A 3 -12.02 21.37 -11.33
C GLY A 3 -12.35 21.86 -9.93
N LYS A 4 -12.18 20.97 -8.95
CA LYS A 4 -11.92 21.24 -7.52
C LYS A 4 -11.80 19.89 -6.81
N LYS A 5 -10.58 19.43 -6.56
CA LYS A 5 -10.31 18.62 -5.36
C LYS A 5 -9.36 19.43 -4.50
N LYS A 6 -9.88 19.80 -3.34
CA LYS A 6 -9.32 20.74 -2.36
C LYS A 6 -7.88 20.37 -2.02
N LYS A 7 -7.03 21.39 -2.05
CA LYS A 7 -5.80 21.48 -1.29
C LYS A 7 -6.20 21.54 0.18
N ASP A 8 -6.35 20.39 0.82
CA ASP A 8 -6.44 20.33 2.29
C ASP A 8 -5.03 20.36 2.85
N SER A 9 -4.67 21.59 3.22
CA SER A 9 -3.55 21.99 4.04
C SER A 9 -3.39 21.11 5.28
N ARG A 10 -2.14 20.78 5.65
CA ARG A 10 -1.54 20.99 6.98
C ARG A 10 -0.29 20.13 7.15
N ASP A 11 0.84 20.79 7.34
CA ASP A 11 1.90 20.45 8.30
C ASP A 11 1.82 19.08 9.02
N GLY A 12 2.85 18.25 8.86
CA GLY A 12 3.32 17.36 9.93
C GLY A 12 2.89 15.88 9.90
N GLY A 13 2.09 15.44 8.94
CA GLY A 13 1.76 14.02 8.79
C GLY A 13 2.81 13.28 7.96
N LYS A 14 3.80 12.65 8.61
CA LYS A 14 4.82 11.76 8.01
C LYS A 14 4.22 10.95 6.86
N TYR A 15 4.95 10.84 5.74
CA TYR A 15 4.61 10.07 4.52
C TYR A 15 3.93 8.72 4.85
N LYS A 16 2.60 8.74 5.00
CA LYS A 16 1.80 7.55 5.21
C LYS A 16 1.01 7.31 3.93
N LEU A 17 1.07 6.08 3.46
CA LEU A 17 0.25 5.63 2.35
C LEU A 17 -1.22 5.77 2.75
N SER A 18 -2.05 6.18 1.79
CA SER A 18 -3.51 6.07 1.91
C SER A 18 -3.88 4.61 2.19
N SER A 19 -4.99 4.35 2.86
CA SER A 19 -5.46 2.99 3.18
C SER A 19 -5.52 2.07 1.95
N MET A 20 -6.00 2.58 0.82
CA MET A 20 -6.00 1.82 -0.44
C MET A 20 -4.58 1.55 -0.95
N GLN A 21 -3.65 2.49 -0.77
CA GLN A 21 -2.25 2.32 -1.15
C GLN A 21 -1.54 1.30 -0.24
N GLU A 22 -1.84 1.28 1.06
CA GLU A 22 -1.30 0.29 2.00
C GLU A 22 -1.72 -1.13 1.62
N VAL A 23 -3.01 -1.33 1.29
CA VAL A 23 -3.53 -2.65 0.87
C VAL A 23 -2.87 -3.11 -0.42
N SER A 24 -2.78 -2.24 -1.42
CA SER A 24 -2.11 -2.55 -2.68
C SER A 24 -0.64 -2.90 -2.45
N TYR A 25 0.07 -2.08 -1.67
CA TYR A 25 1.48 -2.31 -1.35
C TYR A 25 1.70 -3.66 -0.64
N GLN A 26 0.87 -3.99 0.35
CA GLN A 26 0.94 -5.29 1.03
C GLN A 26 0.71 -6.47 0.07
N ARG A 27 -0.21 -6.32 -0.89
CA ARG A 27 -0.50 -7.36 -1.88
C ARG A 27 0.66 -7.53 -2.86
N GLU A 28 1.17 -6.43 -3.39
CA GLU A 28 2.28 -6.40 -4.35
C GLU A 28 3.55 -6.99 -3.72
N PHE A 29 3.84 -6.60 -2.47
CA PHE A 29 4.95 -7.14 -1.70
C PHE A 29 4.88 -8.67 -1.56
N LYS A 30 3.74 -9.21 -1.13
CA LYS A 30 3.57 -10.68 -1.00
C LYS A 30 3.68 -11.42 -2.32
N MET A 31 3.21 -10.82 -3.42
CA MET A 31 3.35 -11.41 -4.75
C MET A 31 4.80 -11.41 -5.21
N ALA A 32 5.53 -10.31 -4.97
CA ALA A 32 6.95 -10.19 -5.29
C ALA A 32 7.79 -11.18 -4.47
N ASP A 33 7.53 -11.31 -3.17
CA ASP A 33 8.16 -12.29 -2.29
C ASP A 33 7.96 -13.71 -2.82
N ARG A 34 6.73 -14.06 -3.18
CA ARG A 34 6.40 -15.38 -3.74
C ARG A 34 7.11 -15.63 -5.07
N ALA A 35 7.20 -14.61 -5.94
CA ALA A 35 7.95 -14.69 -7.19
C ALA A 35 9.45 -14.86 -6.95
N GLY A 36 9.98 -14.28 -5.86
CA GLY A 36 11.34 -14.48 -5.36
C GLY A 36 11.58 -15.82 -4.65
N GLY A 37 10.58 -16.72 -4.61
CA GLY A 37 10.69 -18.03 -3.97
C GLY A 37 10.45 -18.01 -2.46
N PHE A 38 10.07 -16.87 -1.87
CA PHE A 38 9.65 -16.80 -0.47
C PHE A 38 8.20 -17.30 -0.35
N ALA A 39 8.06 -18.57 0.05
CA ALA A 39 6.79 -19.14 0.48
C ALA A 39 6.74 -19.12 2.01
N ASP A 40 5.72 -18.47 2.58
CA ASP A 40 5.53 -18.44 4.03
C ASP A 40 5.34 -19.88 4.55
N LYS A 41 6.35 -20.38 5.27
CA LYS A 41 6.38 -21.77 5.76
C LYS A 41 5.26 -22.05 6.79
N LYS A 42 4.62 -21.01 7.34
CA LYS A 42 3.47 -21.10 8.26
C LYS A 42 2.12 -21.17 7.54
N THR A 43 2.07 -20.89 6.23
CA THR A 43 0.86 -21.08 5.40
C THR A 43 0.68 -22.50 4.86
N ARG A 44 1.47 -23.49 5.33
CA ARG A 44 1.12 -24.91 5.18
C ARG A 44 -0.06 -25.22 6.11
N LEU A 45 -1.27 -25.08 5.56
CA LEU A 45 -2.42 -25.88 5.98
C LEU A 45 -2.15 -27.36 5.66
#